data_AF-A0A661UAN8-F1
#
_entry.id   AF-A0A661UAN8-F1
#
_cell.length_a   1.000
_cell.length_b   1.000
_cell.length_c   1.000
_cell.angle_alpha   90.00
_cell.angle_beta   90.00
_cell.angle_gamma   90.00
#
_symmetry.space_group_name_H-M   'P 1'
#
loop_
_entity.id
_entity.type
_entity.pdbx_description
1 polymer ?
#
loop_
_entity_poly.entity_id
_entity_poly.type
_entity_poly.pdbx_seq_one_letter_code
_entity_poly.pdbx_strand_id
1 'polypeptide(L)'
;MNIITYEPIGVIQTPFKVAKGTPIQPEAGRDIEGTVEVFPEYIDGLKDLEGFSHIILIYHFHLSGEHNLHIKPFMDDEIRGVFATRAPSRPNPIGISVVRLKGIDGGTLHIEDIDIIDGTPLLDIKPYVPEFDEGKEIRIGWLNRRVGKLPQTRDDGRFAGE
;
A
#
# COMPACT_ATOMS: atom_id res chain seq x y z
N MET A 1 4.68 -27.51 5.28
CA MET A 1 5.23 -26.15 5.47
C MET A 1 4.35 -25.48 6.50
N ASN A 2 4.94 -24.81 7.50
CA ASN A 2 4.18 -24.26 8.61
C ASN A 2 3.56 -22.91 8.22
N ILE A 3 2.43 -22.57 8.85
CA ILE A 3 1.84 -21.23 8.76
C ILE A 3 2.86 -20.22 9.30
N ILE A 4 2.99 -19.08 8.60
CA ILE A 4 3.79 -17.95 9.05
C ILE A 4 2.84 -16.90 9.61
N THR A 5 3.10 -16.43 10.82
CA THR A 5 2.31 -15.41 11.51
C THR A 5 3.17 -14.18 11.70
N TYR A 6 2.57 -13.00 11.52
CA TYR A 6 3.19 -11.71 11.75
C TYR A 6 2.36 -10.91 12.75
N GLU A 7 3.03 -10.09 13.56
CA GLU A 7 2.38 -9.12 14.44
C GLU A 7 2.51 -7.72 13.82
N PRO A 8 1.45 -6.89 13.83
CA PRO A 8 1.56 -5.52 13.39
C PRO A 8 2.56 -4.74 14.25
N ILE A 9 3.32 -3.85 13.61
CA ILE A 9 4.27 -2.95 14.28
C ILE A 9 3.70 -1.55 14.50
N GLY A 10 2.48 -1.29 14.02
CA GLY A 10 1.84 -0.01 14.08
C GLY A 10 0.52 0.03 13.31
N VAL A 11 -0.04 1.23 13.17
CA VAL A 11 -1.30 1.49 12.46
C VAL A 11 -1.14 2.70 11.55
N ILE A 12 -1.69 2.60 10.34
CA ILE A 12 -1.71 3.67 9.35
C ILE A 12 -3.05 4.41 9.47
N GLN A 13 -3.00 5.71 9.74
CA GLN A 13 -4.15 6.60 9.89
C GLN A 13 -4.28 7.49 8.66
N THR A 14 -5.47 7.49 8.05
CA THR A 14 -5.70 8.19 6.78
C THR A 14 -7.10 8.82 6.72
N PRO A 15 -7.36 9.71 5.75
CA PRO A 15 -8.70 10.24 5.51
C PRO A 15 -9.70 9.18 4.98
N PHE A 16 -9.24 8.00 4.57
CA PHE A 16 -10.05 7.02 3.85
C PHE A 16 -10.69 5.99 4.79
N LYS A 17 -11.92 6.24 5.25
CA LYS A 17 -12.60 5.36 6.23
C LYS A 17 -13.22 4.09 5.63
N VAL A 18 -13.34 4.01 4.30
CA VAL A 18 -13.92 2.87 3.58
C VAL A 18 -13.14 2.61 2.29
N ALA A 19 -13.23 1.40 1.74
CA ALA A 19 -12.54 1.06 0.49
C ALA A 19 -12.98 1.95 -0.68
N LYS A 20 -14.30 2.12 -0.87
CA LYS A 20 -14.84 2.87 -2.00
C LYS A 20 -14.40 4.33 -1.98
N GLY A 21 -13.71 4.77 -3.04
CA GLY A 21 -13.19 6.12 -3.20
C GLY A 21 -11.72 6.28 -2.81
N THR A 22 -11.11 5.26 -2.20
CA THR A 22 -9.67 5.26 -1.88
C THR A 22 -8.85 5.18 -3.17
N PRO A 23 -7.76 5.96 -3.31
CA PRO A 23 -6.79 5.79 -4.40
C PRO A 23 -6.30 4.35 -4.46
N ILE A 24 -6.10 3.84 -5.68
CA ILE A 24 -5.65 2.44 -5.83
C ILE A 24 -4.14 2.28 -5.82
N GLN A 25 -3.39 3.39 -5.87
CA GLN A 25 -1.92 3.48 -5.90
C GLN A 25 -1.46 4.85 -5.36
N PRO A 26 -0.22 5.00 -4.85
CA PRO A 26 0.28 6.27 -4.30
C PRO A 26 0.20 7.45 -5.28
N GLU A 27 0.52 7.22 -6.56
CA GLU A 27 0.43 8.25 -7.60
C GLU A 27 -0.99 8.81 -7.76
N ALA A 28 -2.03 8.00 -7.52
CA ALA A 28 -3.42 8.45 -7.56
C ALA A 28 -3.86 9.17 -6.27
N GLY A 29 -3.10 8.99 -5.19
CA GLY A 29 -3.27 9.60 -3.87
C GLY A 29 -2.24 10.70 -3.58
N ARG A 30 -1.62 11.25 -4.63
CA ARG A 30 -0.57 12.26 -4.52
C ARG A 30 -1.01 13.46 -3.66
N ASP A 31 -0.09 13.92 -2.82
CA ASP A 31 -0.26 15.05 -1.87
C ASP A 31 -1.35 14.82 -0.79
N ILE A 32 -1.94 13.62 -0.72
CA ILE A 32 -2.85 13.27 0.37
C ILE A 32 -2.00 12.87 1.57
N GLU A 33 -2.21 13.56 2.68
CA GLU A 33 -1.50 13.35 3.94
C GLU A 33 -2.11 12.22 4.77
N GLY A 34 -1.26 11.58 5.57
CA GLY A 34 -1.62 10.61 6.59
C GLY A 34 -0.53 10.48 7.64
N THR A 35 -0.75 9.62 8.62
CA THR A 35 0.26 9.28 9.63
C THR A 35 0.41 7.78 9.80
N VAL A 36 1.57 7.37 10.30
CA VAL A 36 1.82 6.01 10.75
C VAL A 36 2.21 6.09 12.22
N GLU A 37 1.41 5.47 13.07
CA GLU A 37 1.71 5.33 14.50
C GLU A 37 2.41 3.98 14.72
N VAL A 38 3.70 4.02 15.04
CA VAL A 38 4.49 2.84 15.38
C VAL A 38 4.32 2.52 16.86
N PHE A 39 4.10 1.25 17.19
CA PHE A 39 3.87 0.85 18.57
C PHE A 39 5.12 1.06 19.43
N PRO A 40 4.97 1.38 20.74
CA PRO A 40 6.06 1.79 21.61
C PRO A 40 7.29 0.88 21.60
N GLU A 41 7.08 -0.43 21.55
CA GLU A 41 8.13 -1.45 21.55
C GLU A 41 8.98 -1.47 20.27
N TYR A 42 8.53 -0.85 19.19
CA TYR A 42 9.22 -0.80 17.89
C TYR A 42 9.81 0.59 17.55
N ILE A 43 9.55 1.61 18.37
CA ILE A 43 9.98 3.00 18.10
C ILE A 43 11.50 3.11 17.93
N ASP A 44 12.29 2.36 18.70
CA ASP A 44 13.77 2.39 18.58
C ASP A 44 14.26 1.97 17.18
N GLY A 45 13.45 1.19 16.46
CA GLY A 45 13.71 0.82 15.06
C GLY A 45 13.58 1.96 14.05
N LEU A 46 13.04 3.12 14.44
CA LEU A 46 12.90 4.31 13.58
C LEU A 46 14.18 5.14 13.48
N LYS A 47 15.21 4.81 14.25
CA LYS A 47 16.49 5.52 14.24
C LYS A 47 17.02 5.67 12.81
N ASP A 48 17.47 6.88 12.48
CA ASP A 48 18.04 7.30 11.18
C ASP A 48 17.04 7.31 9.99
N LEU A 49 15.76 6.94 10.19
CA LEU A 49 14.77 6.90 9.11
C LEU A 49 14.46 8.29 8.54
N GLU A 50 14.62 9.36 9.32
CA GLU A 50 14.48 10.76 8.87
C GLU A 50 15.47 11.16 7.75
N GLY A 51 16.55 10.39 7.56
CA GLY A 51 17.48 10.59 6.45
C GLY A 51 16.90 10.24 5.07
N PHE A 52 15.73 9.61 5.01
CA PHE A 52 15.07 9.19 3.78
C PHE A 52 13.87 10.07 3.45
N SER A 53 13.73 10.47 2.19
CA SER A 53 12.56 11.23 1.73
C SER A 53 11.36 10.35 1.37
N HIS A 54 11.60 9.06 1.10
CA HIS A 54 10.58 8.09 0.72
C HIS A 54 10.83 6.77 1.44
N ILE A 55 9.73 6.14 1.84
CA ILE A 55 9.74 4.83 2.52
C ILE A 55 8.71 3.92 1.87
N ILE A 56 8.97 2.62 1.98
CA ILE A 56 8.07 1.55 1.61
C ILE A 56 7.34 1.10 2.87
N LEU A 57 6.01 1.19 2.86
CA LEU A 57 5.16 0.60 3.88
C LEU A 57 4.70 -0.76 3.38
N ILE A 58 4.85 -1.79 4.21
CA ILE A 58 4.24 -3.10 4.01
C ILE A 58 3.15 -3.25 5.06
N TYR A 59 1.94 -3.59 4.63
CA TYR A 59 0.78 -3.56 5.51
C TYR A 59 -0.25 -4.63 5.15
N HIS A 60 -1.18 -4.88 6.06
CA HIS A 60 -2.23 -5.88 5.89
C HIS A 60 -3.52 -5.22 5.42
N PHE A 61 -4.09 -5.63 4.27
CA PHE A 61 -5.41 -5.16 3.83
C PHE A 61 -6.53 -5.78 4.68
N HIS A 62 -6.69 -5.25 5.90
CA HIS A 62 -7.60 -5.74 6.93
C HIS A 62 -9.10 -5.76 6.54
N LEU A 63 -9.49 -5.03 5.50
CA LEU A 63 -10.85 -5.05 4.94
C LEU A 63 -11.00 -5.88 3.66
N SER A 64 -9.95 -6.60 3.23
CA SER A 64 -10.07 -7.45 2.03
C SER A 64 -11.00 -8.63 2.28
N GLY A 65 -11.93 -8.84 1.36
CA GLY A 65 -12.79 -10.02 1.34
C GLY A 65 -12.08 -11.26 0.79
N GLU A 66 -12.86 -12.28 0.45
CA GLU A 66 -12.37 -13.53 -0.13
C GLU A 66 -11.52 -13.29 -1.38
N HIS A 67 -10.46 -14.09 -1.54
CA HIS A 67 -9.57 -13.99 -2.68
C HIS A 67 -9.97 -14.97 -3.79
N ASN A 68 -9.73 -14.57 -5.03
CA ASN A 68 -9.88 -15.41 -6.22
C ASN A 68 -8.60 -15.35 -7.05
N LEU A 69 -8.22 -16.46 -7.69
CA LEU A 69 -7.03 -16.49 -8.54
C LEU A 69 -7.21 -15.76 -9.87
N HIS A 70 -8.46 -15.54 -10.28
CA HIS A 70 -8.84 -14.80 -11.48
C HIS A 70 -9.82 -13.70 -11.10
N ILE A 71 -9.47 -12.44 -11.39
CA ILE A 71 -10.25 -11.26 -10.98
C ILE A 71 -10.36 -10.25 -12.12
N LYS A 72 -11.33 -9.35 -12.02
CA LYS A 72 -11.41 -8.15 -12.87
C LYS A 72 -10.78 -6.97 -12.12
N PRO A 73 -9.58 -6.49 -12.50
CA PRO A 73 -8.89 -5.43 -11.77
C PRO A 73 -9.62 -4.09 -11.93
N PHE A 74 -9.23 -3.08 -11.14
CA PHE A 74 -9.81 -1.73 -11.24
C PHE A 74 -9.59 -1.06 -12.60
N MET A 75 -8.45 -1.32 -13.24
CA MET A 75 -8.01 -0.59 -14.44
C MET A 75 -8.32 -1.29 -15.77
N ASP A 76 -8.93 -2.47 -15.73
CA ASP A 76 -9.22 -3.27 -16.93
C ASP A 76 -10.55 -4.00 -16.81
N ASP A 77 -11.17 -4.28 -17.94
CA ASP A 77 -12.44 -5.01 -18.01
C ASP A 77 -12.27 -6.51 -18.21
N GLU A 78 -11.08 -6.92 -18.64
CA GLU A 78 -10.69 -8.31 -18.86
C GLU A 78 -10.34 -9.00 -17.54
N ILE A 79 -10.65 -10.29 -17.45
CA ILE A 79 -10.20 -11.14 -16.34
C ILE A 79 -8.69 -11.31 -16.41
N ARG A 80 -8.01 -11.11 -15.28
CA ARG A 80 -6.57 -11.25 -15.09
C ARG A 80 -6.29 -12.20 -13.93
N GLY A 81 -5.16 -12.89 -13.97
CA GLY A 81 -4.67 -13.62 -12.81
C GLY A 81 -4.31 -12.65 -11.68
N VAL A 82 -4.68 -12.92 -10.43
CA VAL A 82 -4.53 -11.97 -9.30
C VAL A 82 -3.07 -11.51 -9.10
N PHE A 83 -2.10 -12.39 -9.36
CA PHE A 83 -0.67 -12.08 -9.27
C PHE A 83 -0.14 -11.19 -10.41
N ALA A 84 -0.91 -11.03 -11.49
CA ALA A 84 -0.63 -10.07 -12.56
C ALA A 84 -1.36 -8.73 -12.34
N THR A 85 -1.86 -8.49 -11.13
CA THR A 85 -2.57 -7.27 -10.71
C THR A 85 -2.07 -6.80 -9.35
N ARG A 86 -2.61 -5.67 -8.87
CA ARG A 86 -2.40 -5.14 -7.52
C ARG A 86 -3.69 -5.10 -6.70
N ALA A 87 -4.66 -5.96 -7.01
CA ALA A 87 -5.91 -6.04 -6.24
C ALA A 87 -5.65 -6.47 -4.78
N PRO A 88 -6.42 -5.97 -3.80
CA PRO A 88 -6.14 -6.21 -2.37
C PRO A 88 -6.54 -7.62 -1.89
N SER A 89 -7.64 -8.21 -2.41
CA SER A 89 -8.05 -9.59 -2.10
C SER A 89 -7.13 -10.61 -2.77
N ARG A 90 -6.16 -11.12 -2.01
CA ARG A 90 -5.12 -12.07 -2.46
C ARG A 90 -4.97 -13.18 -1.41
N PRO A 91 -4.32 -14.32 -1.72
CA PRO A 91 -4.08 -15.38 -0.74
C PRO A 91 -3.41 -14.89 0.55
N ASN A 92 -2.46 -13.95 0.42
CA ASN A 92 -1.94 -13.15 1.52
C ASN A 92 -2.25 -11.68 1.19
N PRO A 93 -3.19 -11.02 1.89
CA PRO A 93 -3.63 -9.66 1.59
C PRO A 93 -2.62 -8.63 2.10
N ILE A 94 -1.43 -8.63 1.49
CA ILE A 94 -0.31 -7.74 1.80
C ILE A 94 -0.28 -6.60 0.77
N GLY A 95 -0.34 -5.37 1.28
CA GLY A 95 -0.17 -4.14 0.54
C GLY A 95 1.25 -3.61 0.62
N ILE A 96 1.63 -2.84 -0.39
CA ILE A 96 2.95 -2.20 -0.51
C ILE A 96 2.75 -0.84 -1.16
N SER A 97 3.18 0.21 -0.47
CA SER A 97 3.13 1.59 -0.97
C SER A 97 4.46 2.29 -0.72
N VAL A 98 4.93 3.00 -1.75
CA VAL A 98 6.02 3.96 -1.62
C VAL A 98 5.37 5.30 -1.31
N VAL A 99 5.67 5.85 -0.14
CA VAL A 99 5.10 7.11 0.36
C VAL A 99 6.21 8.11 0.64
N ARG A 100 5.88 9.40 0.58
CA ARG A 100 6.80 10.47 0.98
C ARG A 100 6.83 10.58 2.50
N LEU A 101 8.02 10.60 3.09
CA LEU A 101 8.24 10.87 4.51
C LEU A 101 8.48 12.37 4.71
N LYS A 102 7.66 12.98 5.56
CA LYS A 102 7.67 14.43 5.83
C LYS A 102 8.37 14.78 7.13
N GLY A 103 8.35 13.85 8.08
CA GLY A 103 8.99 14.01 9.38
C GLY A 103 8.59 12.88 10.32
N ILE A 104 9.27 12.81 11.45
CA ILE A 104 9.03 11.84 12.51
C ILE A 104 8.91 12.63 13.83
N ASP A 105 7.86 12.38 14.59
CA ASP A 105 7.65 12.91 15.95
C ASP A 105 7.42 11.75 16.92
N GLY A 106 8.46 11.38 17.66
CA GLY A 106 8.45 10.20 18.52
C GLY A 106 8.21 8.92 17.71
N GLY A 107 7.07 8.26 17.97
CA GLY A 107 6.63 7.06 17.24
C GLY A 107 5.74 7.34 16.02
N THR A 108 5.50 8.60 15.67
CA THR A 108 4.58 9.00 14.61
C THR A 108 5.35 9.47 13.38
N LEU A 109 5.11 8.83 12.24
CA LEU A 109 5.64 9.27 10.94
C LEU A 109 4.57 10.07 10.23
N HIS A 110 4.92 11.27 9.77
CA HIS A 110 4.08 12.08 8.90
C HIS A 110 4.39 11.75 7.44
N ILE A 111 3.37 11.36 6.67
CA ILE A 111 3.56 10.86 5.30
C ILE A 111 2.58 11.48 4.29
N GLU A 112 2.96 11.45 3.02
CA GLU A 112 2.17 11.90 1.86
C GLU A 112 2.11 10.81 0.77
N ASP A 113 1.20 10.98 -0.19
CA ASP A 113 0.94 10.08 -1.33
C ASP A 113 0.17 8.80 -0.95
N ILE A 114 -0.89 8.98 -0.15
CA ILE A 114 -1.61 7.88 0.49
C ILE A 114 -2.65 7.22 -0.43
N ASP A 115 -2.60 5.89 -0.48
CA ASP A 115 -3.58 5.00 -1.12
C ASP A 115 -4.14 3.94 -0.15
N ILE A 116 -4.02 4.20 1.15
CA ILE A 116 -4.24 3.23 2.23
C ILE A 116 -5.51 3.60 3.00
N ILE A 117 -6.31 2.59 3.36
CA ILE A 117 -7.49 2.77 4.21
C ILE A 117 -7.06 3.06 5.65
N ASP A 118 -7.82 3.90 6.33
CA ASP A 118 -7.63 4.24 7.73
C ASP A 118 -7.67 3.00 8.64
N GLY A 119 -6.85 2.99 9.70
CA GLY A 119 -6.78 1.87 10.63
C GLY A 119 -6.04 0.64 10.10
N THR A 120 -5.38 0.76 8.94
CA THR A 120 -4.66 -0.36 8.34
C THR A 120 -3.46 -0.80 9.21
N PRO A 121 -3.37 -2.09 9.60
CA PRO A 121 -2.22 -2.60 10.34
C PRO A 121 -0.94 -2.56 9.52
N LEU A 122 0.10 -1.92 10.08
CA LEU A 122 1.44 -1.88 9.51
C LEU A 122 2.21 -3.14 9.87
N LEU A 123 2.87 -3.75 8.90
CA LEU A 123 3.70 -4.94 9.10
C LEU A 123 5.20 -4.62 9.06
N ASP A 124 5.62 -3.67 8.23
CA ASP A 124 7.04 -3.36 8.05
C ASP A 124 7.24 -1.96 7.43
N ILE A 125 8.42 -1.39 7.63
CA ILE A 125 8.87 -0.12 7.03
C ILE A 125 10.26 -0.34 6.43
N LYS A 126 10.49 0.12 5.20
CA LYS A 126 11.81 0.09 4.56
C LYS A 126 12.14 1.43 3.91
N PRO A 127 13.42 1.83 3.83
CA PRO A 127 13.80 2.95 2.97
C PRO A 127 13.54 2.59 1.50
N TYR A 128 13.08 3.55 0.71
CA TYR A 128 13.06 3.43 -0.75
C TYR A 128 14.38 3.93 -1.32
N VAL A 129 15.03 3.13 -2.16
CA VAL A 129 16.33 3.42 -2.76
C VAL A 129 16.22 3.21 -4.27
N PRO A 130 16.20 4.29 -5.09
CA PRO A 130 16.03 4.18 -6.54
C PRO A 130 17.00 3.20 -7.21
N GLU A 131 18.25 3.13 -6.77
CA GLU A 131 19.25 2.21 -7.31
C GLU A 131 18.92 0.72 -7.12
N PHE A 132 18.09 0.38 -6.13
CA PHE A 132 17.66 -0.98 -5.84
C PHE A 132 16.25 -1.25 -6.35
N ASP A 133 15.39 -0.24 -6.26
CA ASP A 133 13.95 -0.37 -6.46
C ASP A 133 13.50 0.05 -7.88
N GLU A 134 14.26 0.88 -8.59
CA GLU A 134 14.02 1.19 -10.01
C GLU A 134 14.80 0.24 -10.92
N GLY A 135 14.07 -0.55 -11.71
CA GLY A 135 14.69 -1.41 -12.71
C GLY A 135 14.91 -0.72 -14.05
N LYS A 136 15.90 -1.22 -14.81
CA LYS A 136 16.09 -0.88 -16.23
C LYS A 136 15.27 -1.83 -17.11
N GLU A 137 14.78 -1.34 -18.25
CA GLU A 137 14.03 -2.14 -19.24
C GLU A 137 12.73 -2.78 -18.71
N ILE A 138 11.95 -2.02 -17.94
CA ILE A 138 10.71 -2.49 -17.32
C ILE A 138 9.63 -2.85 -18.36
N ARG A 139 8.98 -4.01 -18.18
CA ARG A 139 7.74 -4.39 -18.89
C ARG A 139 6.58 -4.48 -17.91
N ILE A 140 5.55 -3.67 -18.13
CA ILE A 140 4.35 -3.63 -17.27
C ILE A 140 3.15 -4.43 -17.81
N GLY A 141 3.36 -5.25 -18.85
CA GLY A 141 2.34 -6.14 -19.40
C GLY A 141 1.07 -5.42 -19.89
N TRP A 142 -0.10 -5.90 -19.48
CA TRP A 142 -1.40 -5.33 -19.90
C TRP A 142 -1.62 -3.89 -19.39
N LEU A 143 -0.94 -3.49 -18.30
CA LEU A 143 -1.01 -2.13 -17.77
C LEU A 143 -0.49 -1.09 -18.77
N ASN A 144 0.35 -1.46 -19.73
CA ASN A 144 0.87 -0.50 -20.71
C ASN A 144 -0.24 0.22 -21.51
N ARG A 145 -1.39 -0.44 -21.68
CA ARG A 145 -2.57 0.13 -22.36
C ARG A 145 -3.55 0.84 -21.42
N ARG A 146 -3.33 0.76 -20.10
CA ARG A 146 -4.28 1.19 -19.08
C ARG A 146 -3.70 2.20 -18.08
N VAL A 147 -2.38 2.28 -17.94
CA VAL A 147 -1.69 3.07 -16.90
C VAL A 147 -2.04 4.55 -16.92
N GLY A 148 -2.36 5.11 -18.10
CA GLY A 148 -2.83 6.49 -18.23
C GLY A 148 -4.14 6.80 -17.50
N LYS A 149 -4.92 5.78 -17.11
CA LYS A 149 -6.14 5.92 -16.29
C LYS A 149 -5.84 6.07 -14.80
N LEU A 150 -4.61 5.82 -14.37
CA LEU A 150 -4.27 5.71 -12.95
C LEU A 150 -4.67 6.95 -12.13
N PRO A 151 -4.39 8.20 -12.57
CA PRO A 151 -4.65 9.37 -11.73
C PRO A 151 -6.12 9.50 -11.31
N GLN A 152 -7.06 9.04 -12.14
CA GLN A 152 -8.50 9.11 -11.88
C GLN A 152 -9.09 7.81 -11.30
N THR A 153 -8.31 6.73 -11.21
CA THR A 153 -8.84 5.45 -10.74
C THR A 153 -8.93 5.44 -9.22
N ARG A 154 -10.07 4.99 -8.70
CA ARG A 154 -10.35 4.77 -7.28
C ARG A 154 -10.91 3.37 -7.08
N ASP A 155 -10.73 2.86 -5.88
CA ASP A 155 -11.36 1.61 -5.47
C ASP A 155 -12.89 1.82 -5.46
N ASP A 156 -13.63 0.85 -6.00
CA ASP A 156 -15.08 0.88 -6.11
C ASP A 156 -15.78 -0.01 -5.06
N GLY A 157 -15.02 -0.61 -4.16
CA GLY A 157 -15.47 -1.47 -3.07
C GLY A 157 -15.57 -2.95 -3.43
N ARG A 158 -15.30 -3.35 -4.68
CA ARG A 158 -15.55 -4.74 -5.14
C ARG A 158 -14.72 -5.83 -4.45
N PHE A 159 -13.65 -5.43 -3.75
CA PHE A 159 -12.76 -6.34 -3.03
C PHE A 159 -12.88 -6.22 -1.50
N ALA A 160 -13.76 -5.34 -1.00
CA ALA A 160 -14.03 -5.26 0.42
C ALA A 160 -14.81 -6.50 0.88
N GLY A 161 -14.48 -7.03 2.06
CA GLY A 161 -15.30 -8.02 2.75
C GLY A 161 -16.53 -7.38 3.40
N GLU A 162 -17.52 -8.22 3.75
CA GLU A 162 -18.64 -7.83 4.63
C GLU A 162 -18.17 -7.65 6.08
#